data_AF-A0A660UIH6-F1
#
_entry.id   AF-A0A660UIH6-F1
#
_cell.length_a   1.000
_cell.length_b   1.000
_cell.length_c   1.000
_cell.angle_alpha   90.00
_cell.angle_beta   90.00
_cell.angle_gamma   90.00
#
_symmetry.space_group_name_H-M   'P 1'
#
loop_
_entity.id
_entity.type
_entity.pdbx_description
1 polymer ?
#
loop_
_entity_poly.entity_id
_entity_poly.type
_entity_poly.pdbx_seq_one_letter_code
_entity_poly.pdbx_strand_id
1 'polypeptide(L)'
;MSEQKMDVLKLLYDYFPMSVYTGTRLVFISEDYRVEMTQHKRTDYSQPDNSLPLVRVRIFKKALNGEFVPGHYEDFQLPSLSELATQIERYVQFAVGKNIRENV
;
A
#
# COMPACT_ATOMS: atom_id res chain seq x y z
N MET A 1 16.36 -25.14 6.79
CA MET A 1 15.34 -24.42 7.58
C MET A 1 14.82 -23.33 6.67
N SER A 2 13.72 -23.61 5.97
CA SER A 2 13.18 -22.70 4.96
C SER A 2 12.68 -21.45 5.67
N GLU A 3 13.38 -20.35 5.45
CA GLU A 3 12.98 -19.01 5.87
C GLU A 3 11.53 -18.80 5.41
N GLN A 4 10.59 -18.79 6.35
CA GLN A 4 9.22 -18.40 6.06
C GLN A 4 9.32 -16.98 5.53
N LYS A 5 9.26 -16.82 4.21
CA LYS A 5 9.22 -15.53 3.52
C LYS A 5 8.03 -14.79 4.11
N MET A 6 8.29 -13.91 5.07
CA MET A 6 7.25 -13.26 5.83
C MET A 6 6.46 -12.40 4.84
N ASP A 7 5.21 -12.77 4.63
CA ASP A 7 4.32 -12.07 3.71
C ASP A 7 4.00 -10.71 4.32
N VAL A 8 4.70 -9.67 3.86
CA VAL A 8 4.60 -8.33 4.44
C VAL A 8 3.16 -7.82 4.39
N LEU A 9 2.35 -8.26 3.43
CA LEU A 9 0.94 -7.87 3.38
C LEU A 9 0.15 -8.48 4.54
N LYS A 10 0.44 -9.71 4.96
CA LYS A 10 -0.20 -10.29 6.15
C LYS A 10 0.19 -9.57 7.42
N LEU A 11 1.44 -9.10 7.51
CA LEU A 11 1.89 -8.31 8.65
C LEU A 11 1.24 -6.91 8.65
N LEU A 12 1.14 -6.28 7.49
CA LEU A 12 0.50 -4.97 7.36
C LEU A 12 -1.02 -5.04 7.63
N TYR A 13 -1.66 -6.19 7.45
CA TYR A 13 -3.07 -6.39 7.77
C TYR A 13 -3.40 -5.98 9.22
N ASP A 14 -2.52 -6.29 10.17
CA ASP A 14 -2.70 -5.94 11.59
C ASP A 14 -2.69 -4.42 11.85
N TYR A 15 -2.10 -3.64 10.94
CA TYR A 15 -2.04 -2.17 11.01
C TYR A 15 -3.21 -1.49 10.29
N PHE A 16 -3.90 -2.21 9.39
CA PHE A 16 -4.99 -1.68 8.57
C PHE A 16 -6.28 -2.50 8.78
N PRO A 17 -6.96 -2.35 9.93
CA PRO A 17 -8.09 -3.22 10.30
C PRO A 17 -9.31 -3.09 9.36
N MET A 18 -9.41 -1.99 8.62
CA MET A 18 -10.47 -1.77 7.63
C MET A 18 -10.13 -2.39 6.26
N SER A 19 -8.93 -2.92 6.09
CA SER A 19 -8.51 -3.55 4.83
C SER A 19 -8.98 -4.99 4.76
N VAL A 20 -9.14 -5.49 3.53
CA VAL A 20 -9.47 -6.87 3.20
C VAL A 20 -8.27 -7.51 2.53
N TYR A 21 -7.79 -8.62 3.09
CA TYR A 21 -6.75 -9.43 2.45
C TYR A 21 -7.36 -10.37 1.41
N THR A 22 -7.02 -10.17 0.15
CA THR A 22 -7.56 -10.93 -1.00
C THR A 22 -6.70 -12.14 -1.38
N GLY A 23 -5.68 -12.47 -0.58
CA GLY A 23 -4.67 -13.49 -0.91
C GLY A 23 -3.49 -12.98 -1.75
N THR A 24 -3.60 -11.79 -2.36
CA THR A 24 -2.51 -11.19 -3.18
C THR A 24 -2.32 -9.67 -2.95
N ARG A 25 -3.31 -9.01 -2.34
CA ARG A 25 -3.32 -7.58 -2.04
C ARG A 25 -4.17 -7.31 -0.81
N LEU A 26 -3.83 -6.25 -0.09
CA LEU A 26 -4.73 -5.61 0.87
C LEU A 26 -5.54 -4.55 0.14
N VAL A 27 -6.86 -4.54 0.34
CA VAL A 27 -7.75 -3.58 -0.32
C VAL A 27 -8.61 -2.90 0.73
N PHE A 28 -8.69 -1.58 0.68
CA PHE A 28 -9.65 -0.79 1.45
C PHE A 28 -10.51 0.02 0.48
N ILE A 29 -11.81 0.12 0.74
CA ILE A 29 -12.76 0.87 -0.10
C ILE A 29 -13.59 1.78 0.81
N SER A 30 -13.64 3.06 0.49
CA SER A 30 -14.54 4.05 1.06
C SER A 30 -15.55 4.53 0.00
N GLU A 31 -16.38 5.50 0.36
CA GLU A 31 -17.36 6.10 -0.55
C GLU A 31 -16.71 6.66 -1.82
N ASP A 32 -15.59 7.37 -1.66
CA ASP A 32 -14.90 8.12 -2.71
C ASP A 32 -13.61 7.47 -3.20
N TYR A 33 -13.03 6.55 -2.44
CA TYR A 33 -11.69 6.03 -2.72
C TYR A 33 -11.59 4.52 -2.60
N ARG A 34 -10.69 3.94 -3.39
CA ARG A 34 -10.20 2.57 -3.23
C ARG A 34 -8.69 2.62 -3.09
N VAL A 35 -8.15 1.91 -2.11
CA VAL A 35 -6.72 1.79 -1.86
C VAL A 35 -6.34 0.33 -2.00
N GLU A 36 -5.27 0.06 -2.74
CA GLU A 36 -4.72 -1.27 -2.91
C GLU A 36 -3.24 -1.29 -2.53
N MET A 37 -2.83 -2.29 -1.75
CA MET A 37 -1.43 -2.57 -1.43
C MET A 37 -1.02 -3.91 -2.02
N THR A 38 0.06 -3.92 -2.79
CA THR A 38 0.62 -5.14 -3.40
C THR A 38 2.10 -5.28 -3.06
N GLN A 39 2.53 -6.47 -2.68
CA GLN A 39 3.96 -6.78 -2.57
C GLN A 39 4.50 -7.14 -3.95
N HIS A 40 5.51 -6.42 -4.39
CA HIS A 40 6.26 -6.75 -5.60
C HIS A 40 7.48 -7.58 -5.23
N LYS A 41 7.63 -8.74 -5.87
CA LYS A 41 8.90 -9.48 -5.86
C LYS A 41 9.81 -8.83 -6.90
N ARG A 42 11.03 -8.46 -6.54
CA ARG A 42 12.04 -8.04 -7.53
C ARG A 42 12.28 -9.22 -8.48
N THR A 43 12.18 -8.95 -9.77
CA THR A 43 12.48 -9.90 -10.86
C THR A 43 13.97 -9.95 -11.20
N ASP A 44 14.78 -9.09 -10.58
CA ASP A 44 16.22 -9.05 -10.81
C ASP A 44 16.95 -9.98 -9.81
N TYR A 45 17.32 -11.15 -10.31
CA TYR A 45 18.02 -12.21 -9.56
C TYR A 45 19.51 -11.90 -9.32
N SER A 46 20.02 -10.76 -9.80
CA SER A 46 21.45 -10.40 -9.69
C SER A 46 21.85 -9.76 -8.35
N GLN A 47 20.86 -9.41 -7.51
CA GLN A 47 21.08 -8.77 -6.20
C GLN A 47 20.91 -9.82 -5.09
N PRO A 48 21.73 -9.77 -4.02
CA PRO A 48 21.62 -10.71 -2.91
C PRO A 48 20.21 -10.68 -2.30
N ASP A 49 19.72 -11.85 -1.84
CA ASP A 49 18.37 -12.14 -1.32
C ASP A 49 17.94 -11.30 -0.09
N ASN A 50 18.75 -10.31 0.30
CA ASN A 50 18.56 -9.43 1.46
C ASN A 50 17.81 -8.12 1.11
N SER A 51 17.09 -8.08 -0.02
CA SER A 51 16.34 -6.89 -0.40
C SER A 51 15.01 -6.81 0.34
N LEU A 52 14.81 -5.71 1.06
CA LEU A 52 13.56 -5.38 1.76
C LEU A 52 12.34 -5.52 0.84
N PRO A 53 11.17 -5.94 1.36
CA PRO A 53 9.98 -6.10 0.53
C PRO A 53 9.53 -4.75 -0.04
N LEU A 54 9.25 -4.72 -1.35
CA LEU A 54 8.69 -3.56 -2.03
C LEU A 54 7.16 -3.63 -1.95
N VAL A 55 6.54 -2.66 -1.30
CA VAL A 55 5.08 -2.54 -1.20
C VAL A 55 4.62 -1.35 -2.03
N ARG A 56 3.82 -1.62 -3.06
CA ARG A 56 3.18 -0.58 -3.86
C ARG A 56 1.80 -0.27 -3.32
N VAL A 57 1.54 1.01 -3.08
CA VAL A 57 0.21 1.53 -2.70
C VAL A 57 -0.39 2.22 -3.92
N ARG A 58 -1.58 1.81 -4.35
CA ARG A 58 -2.36 2.46 -5.42
C ARG A 58 -3.63 3.04 -4.83
N ILE A 59 -3.92 4.29 -5.18
CA ILE A 59 -5.11 5.01 -4.74
C ILE A 59 -5.94 5.32 -5.98
N PHE A 60 -7.20 4.92 -5.93
CA PHE A 60 -8.18 5.14 -6.98
C PHE A 60 -9.26 6.06 -6.44
N LYS A 61 -9.71 7.01 -7.25
CA LYS A 61 -10.82 7.91 -6.92
C LYS A 61 -12.08 7.48 -7.67
N LYS A 62 -13.23 7.54 -7.03
CA LYS A 62 -14.51 7.25 -7.67
C LYS A 62 -14.89 8.39 -8.62
N ALA A 63 -15.15 8.05 -9.87
CA ALA A 63 -15.67 8.96 -10.88
C ALA A 63 -17.20 9.06 -10.77
N LEU A 64 -17.80 10.05 -11.45
CA LEU A 64 -19.24 10.31 -11.42
C LEU A 64 -20.08 9.14 -11.96
N ASN A 65 -19.48 8.27 -12.77
CA ASN A 65 -20.10 7.05 -13.28
C ASN A 65 -20.07 5.88 -12.26
N GLY A 66 -19.49 6.09 -11.08
CA GLY A 66 -19.36 5.09 -10.02
C GLY A 66 -18.12 4.20 -10.12
N GLU A 67 -17.30 4.34 -11.16
CA GLU A 67 -16.08 3.55 -11.34
C GLU A 67 -14.90 4.15 -10.58
N PHE A 68 -14.01 3.30 -10.08
CA PHE A 68 -12.77 3.74 -9.45
C PHE A 68 -11.68 3.93 -10.51
N VAL A 69 -11.31 5.18 -10.76
CA VAL A 69 -10.24 5.54 -11.69
C VAL A 69 -8.89 5.61 -10.99
N PRO A 70 -7.79 5.13 -11.61
CA PRO A 70 -6.46 5.24 -11.02
C PRO A 70 -6.06 6.70 -10.77
N GLY A 71 -5.58 6.98 -9.55
CA GLY A 71 -5.01 8.26 -9.17
C GLY A 71 -3.53 8.10 -8.86
N HIS A 72 -3.17 8.35 -7.60
CA HIS A 72 -1.79 8.30 -7.13
C HIS A 72 -1.32 6.86 -6.85
N TYR A 73 -0.03 6.61 -7.04
CA TYR A 73 0.61 5.42 -6.50
C TYR A 73 2.02 5.75 -6.02
N GLU A 74 2.48 5.00 -5.03
CA GLU A 74 3.85 5.12 -4.51
C GLU A 74 4.39 3.76 -4.06
N ASP A 75 5.69 3.58 -4.20
CA ASP A 75 6.43 2.40 -3.78
C ASP A 75 7.16 2.66 -2.46
N PHE A 76 6.93 1.78 -1.49
CA PHE A 76 7.58 1.81 -0.18
C PHE A 76 8.51 0.63 -0.01
N GLN A 77 9.73 0.91 0.43
CA GLN A 77 10.74 -0.09 0.74
C GLN A 77 11.49 0.34 2.01
N LEU A 78 10.90 0.03 3.17
CA LEU A 78 11.42 0.41 4.49
C LEU A 78 11.77 -0.84 5.30
N PRO A 79 12.85 -0.80 6.10
CA PRO A 79 13.34 -1.97 6.83
C PRO A 79 12.46 -2.35 8.02
N SER A 80 11.83 -1.35 8.65
CA SER A 80 10.95 -1.54 9.79
C SER A 80 9.50 -1.67 9.32
N LEU A 81 8.82 -2.73 9.74
CA LEU A 81 7.39 -2.94 9.47
C LEU A 81 6.54 -1.80 10.05
N SER A 82 6.83 -1.35 11.27
CA SER A 82 6.05 -0.29 11.92
C SER A 82 6.22 1.05 11.22
N GLU A 83 7.44 1.35 10.76
CA GLU A 83 7.72 2.55 9.97
C GLU A 83 7.05 2.46 8.60
N LEU A 84 7.14 1.30 7.93
CA LEU A 84 6.47 1.02 6.67
C LEU A 84 4.96 1.27 6.79
N ALA A 85 4.31 0.68 7.78
CA ALA A 85 2.89 0.88 8.04
C ALA A 85 2.57 2.37 8.29
N THR A 86 3.34 3.04 9.14
CA THR A 86 3.15 4.46 9.48
C THR A 86 3.25 5.37 8.25
N GLN A 87 4.24 5.16 7.38
CA GLN A 87 4.43 5.99 6.19
C GLN A 87 3.35 5.71 5.14
N ILE A 88 2.94 4.44 4.96
CA ILE A 88 1.81 4.08 4.10
C ILE A 88 0.52 4.75 4.59
N GLU A 89 0.24 4.69 5.90
CA GLU A 89 -0.95 5.31 6.49
C GLU A 89 -0.97 6.82 6.22
N ARG A 90 0.14 7.53 6.51
CA ARG A 90 0.26 8.96 6.24
C ARG A 90 0.03 9.28 4.76
N TYR A 91 0.67 8.54 3.86
CA TYR A 91 0.51 8.72 2.43
C TYR A 91 -0.94 8.57 1.99
N VAL A 92 -1.62 7.53 2.47
CA VAL A 92 -3.05 7.31 2.18
C VAL A 92 -3.89 8.47 2.75
N GLN A 93 -3.65 8.89 4.00
CA GLN A 93 -4.37 10.02 4.61
C GLN A 93 -4.21 11.32 3.82
N PHE A 94 -2.98 11.65 3.38
CA PHE A 94 -2.72 12.86 2.59
C PHE A 94 -3.32 12.81 1.17
N ALA A 95 -3.27 11.64 0.53
CA ALA A 95 -3.76 11.46 -0.84
C ALA A 95 -5.29 11.32 -0.92
N VAL A 96 -5.91 10.65 0.06
CA VAL A 96 -7.38 10.64 0.24
C VAL A 96 -7.86 12.03 0.69
N GLY A 97 -6.99 12.79 1.34
CA GLY A 97 -6.94 14.23 1.21
C GLY A 97 -8.26 14.92 1.49
N LYS A 98 -8.42 15.35 2.73
CA LYS A 98 -8.62 16.79 2.86
C LYS A 98 -7.25 17.41 3.13
N ASN A 99 -6.71 18.12 2.14
CA ASN A 99 -5.42 18.79 2.19
C ASN A 99 -5.53 20.14 2.94
N ILE A 100 -4.53 20.47 3.77
CA ILE A 100 -4.36 21.78 4.46
C ILE A 100 -3.48 22.72 3.60
N ARG A 101 -3.58 22.63 2.28
CA ARG A 101 -2.99 23.61 1.36
C ARG A 101 -3.91 23.83 0.16
N GLU A 102 -5.16 24.19 0.44
CA GLU A 102 -5.87 25.08 -0.47
C GLU A 102 -5.39 26.52 -0.23
N ASN A 103 -5.18 27.25 -1.33
CA ASN A 103 -4.86 28.66 -1.48
C ASN A 103 -3.48 29.16 -1.00
N VAL A 104 -2.55 29.28 -1.97
CA VAL A 104 -1.85 30.55 -2.18
C VAL A 104 -2.14 31.01 -3.59
#